data_AF-A0A0F9F8R5-F1
#
_entry.id   AF-A0A0F9F8R5-F1
#
_cell.length_a   1.000
_cell.length_b   1.000
_cell.length_c   1.000
_cell.angle_alpha   90.00
_cell.angle_beta   90.00
_cell.angle_gamma   90.00
#
_symmetry.space_group_name_H-M   'P 1'
#
loop_
_entity.id
_entity.type
_entity.pdbx_description
1 polymer ?
#
loop_
_entity_poly.entity_id
_entity_poly.type
_entity_poly.pdbx_seq_one_letter_code
_entity_poly.pdbx_strand_id
1 'polypeptide(L)'
;MAARLKKLGKSWPKAVEKALHQEASGIKDKIHDRTPVDKGPLRGSLDLQTERKPREIKATIQAGGPAAPYALRVHEDASMRH
;
A
#
# COMPACT_ATOMS: atom_id res chain seq x y z
N MET A 1 -32.57 -2.00 19.36
CA MET A 1 -31.87 -1.75 18.06
C MET A 1 -30.72 -0.75 18.17
N ALA A 2 -30.91 0.42 18.81
CA ALA A 2 -29.88 1.48 18.94
C ALA A 2 -28.57 1.07 19.65
N ALA A 3 -28.64 0.25 20.71
CA ALA A 3 -27.44 -0.20 21.43
C ALA A 3 -26.53 -1.11 20.59
N ARG A 4 -27.12 -1.94 19.71
CA ARG A 4 -26.39 -2.82 18.78
C ARG A 4 -25.66 -2.00 17.71
N LEU A 5 -26.32 -0.97 17.17
CA LEU A 5 -25.74 -0.03 16.21
C LEU A 5 -24.60 0.79 16.83
N LYS A 6 -24.73 1.26 18.08
CA LYS A 6 -23.63 1.93 18.79
C LYS A 6 -22.41 1.02 19.00
N LYS A 7 -22.63 -0.26 19.32
CA LYS A 7 -21.54 -1.24 19.49
C LYS A 7 -20.83 -1.54 18.16
N LEU A 8 -21.60 -1.70 17.08
CA LEU A 8 -21.08 -1.87 15.72
C LEU A 8 -20.33 -0.62 15.23
N GLY A 9 -20.84 0.58 15.50
CA GLY A 9 -20.19 1.83 15.14
C GLY A 9 -18.81 2.02 15.80
N LYS A 10 -18.59 1.42 16.97
CA LYS A 10 -17.27 1.43 17.65
C LYS A 10 -16.27 0.47 17.00
N SER A 11 -16.71 -0.69 16.51
CA SER A 11 -15.84 -1.69 15.89
C SER A 11 -15.67 -1.50 14.38
N TRP A 12 -16.61 -0.79 13.73
CA TRP A 12 -16.64 -0.58 12.28
C TRP A 12 -15.35 0.04 11.72
N PRO A 13 -14.78 1.14 12.29
CA PRO A 13 -13.58 1.73 11.73
C PRO A 13 -12.39 0.76 11.71
N LYS A 14 -12.22 -0.03 12.77
CA LYS A 14 -11.15 -1.02 12.88
C LYS A 14 -11.33 -2.18 11.90
N ALA A 15 -12.58 -2.58 11.64
CA ALA A 15 -12.89 -3.60 10.65
C ALA A 15 -12.60 -3.10 9.22
N VAL A 16 -12.98 -1.86 8.92
CA VAL A 16 -12.70 -1.22 7.62
C VAL A 16 -11.20 -1.03 7.41
N GLU A 17 -10.47 -0.57 8.43
CA GLU A 17 -9.01 -0.42 8.38
C GLU A 17 -8.31 -1.75 8.08
N LYS A 18 -8.73 -2.84 8.76
CA LYS A 18 -8.20 -4.17 8.50
C LYS A 18 -8.50 -4.66 7.07
N ALA A 19 -9.73 -4.47 6.60
CA ALA A 19 -10.12 -4.86 5.25
C ALA A 19 -9.34 -4.06 4.19
N LEU A 20 -9.21 -2.75 4.40
CA LEU A 20 -8.45 -1.86 3.51
C LEU A 20 -6.96 -2.27 3.45
N HIS A 21 -6.37 -2.60 4.60
CA HIS A 21 -5.00 -3.09 4.66
C HIS A 21 -4.81 -4.42 3.90
N GLN A 22 -5.76 -5.35 4.03
CA GLN A 22 -5.71 -6.64 3.33
C GLN A 22 -5.79 -6.46 1.81
N GLU A 23 -6.72 -5.63 1.32
CA GLU A 23 -6.84 -5.32 -0.11
C GLU A 23 -5.58 -4.62 -0.63
N ALA A 24 -5.07 -3.62 0.11
CA ALA A 24 -3.86 -2.92 -0.26
C ALA A 24 -2.62 -3.83 -0.27
N SER A 25 -2.55 -4.81 0.63
CA SER A 25 -1.49 -5.83 0.61
C SER A 25 -1.58 -6.69 -0.65
N GLY A 26 -2.78 -7.15 -1.04
CA GLY A 26 -2.96 -7.91 -2.27
C GLY A 26 -2.61 -7.11 -3.53
N ILE A 27 -2.86 -5.80 -3.53
CA ILE A 27 -2.41 -4.90 -4.60
C ILE A 27 -0.89 -4.77 -4.61
N LYS A 28 -0.26 -4.60 -3.43
CA LYS A 28 1.20 -4.55 -3.29
C LYS A 28 1.85 -5.81 -3.85
N ASP A 29 1.32 -6.98 -3.56
CA ASP A 29 1.86 -8.26 -4.05
C ASP A 29 1.76 -8.36 -5.59
N LYS A 30 0.65 -7.91 -6.17
CA LYS A 30 0.50 -7.83 -7.64
C LYS A 30 1.48 -6.84 -8.27
N ILE A 31 1.78 -5.72 -7.61
CA ILE A 31 2.79 -4.76 -8.06
C ILE A 31 4.18 -5.42 -8.00
N HIS A 32 4.50 -6.04 -6.87
CA HIS A 32 5.74 -6.77 -6.62
C HIS A 32 6.02 -7.83 -7.69
N ASP A 33 5.01 -8.59 -8.12
CA ASP A 33 5.17 -9.63 -9.14
C ASP A 33 5.32 -9.08 -10.56
N ARG A 34 4.81 -7.87 -10.82
CA ARG A 34 4.98 -7.17 -12.09
C ARG A 34 6.28 -6.37 -12.15
N THR A 35 6.88 -6.05 -11.00
CA THR A 35 8.17 -5.37 -10.94
C THR A 35 9.28 -6.33 -11.44
N PRO A 36 10.01 -5.99 -12.51
CA PRO A 36 11.04 -6.86 -13.07
C PRO A 36 12.13 -7.19 -12.04
N VAL A 37 12.52 -8.46 -11.99
CA VAL A 37 13.53 -8.97 -11.03
C VAL A 37 14.92 -8.40 -11.33
N ASP A 38 15.22 -8.13 -12.60
CA ASP A 38 16.49 -7.55 -13.05
C ASP A 38 16.72 -6.12 -12.53
N LYS A 39 15.66 -5.45 -12.03
CA LYS A 39 15.73 -4.11 -11.42
C LYS A 39 16.00 -4.14 -9.90
N GLY A 40 16.38 -5.30 -9.35
CA GLY A 40 16.94 -5.44 -7.99
C GLY A 40 16.06 -4.85 -6.87
N PRO A 41 16.62 -4.05 -5.94
CA PRO A 41 16.04 -3.66 -4.63
C PRO A 41 14.66 -2.96 -4.68
N LEU A 42 14.14 -2.65 -5.87
CA LEU A 42 12.80 -2.10 -6.08
C LEU A 42 11.69 -3.01 -5.57
N ARG A 43 11.81 -4.32 -5.82
CA ARG A 43 10.83 -5.31 -5.40
C ARG A 43 10.72 -5.39 -3.87
N GLY A 44 11.85 -5.25 -3.16
CA GLY A 44 11.90 -5.20 -1.69
C GLY A 44 11.55 -3.83 -1.09
N SER A 45 11.41 -2.78 -1.89
CA SER A 45 11.19 -1.40 -1.42
C SER A 45 9.73 -0.97 -1.35
N LEU A 46 8.80 -1.90 -1.60
CA LEU A 46 7.37 -1.64 -1.52
C LEU A 46 6.91 -1.70 -0.06
N ASP A 47 6.60 -0.53 0.51
CA ASP A 47 6.02 -0.41 1.84
C ASP A 47 4.52 -0.12 1.76
N LEU A 48 3.76 -0.62 2.74
CA LEU A 48 2.33 -0.37 2.88
C LEU A 48 2.08 0.31 4.22
N GLN A 49 1.64 1.56 4.15
CA GLN A 49 1.28 2.33 5.34
C GLN A 49 -0.23 2.55 5.37
N THR A 50 -0.82 2.34 6.53
CA THR A 50 -2.25 2.62 6.76
C THR A 50 -2.36 3.72 7.80
N GLU A 51 -3.01 4.82 7.44
CA GLU A 51 -3.23 5.97 8.31
C GLU A 51 -4.73 6.16 8.54
N ARG A 52 -5.12 6.32 9.79
CA ARG A 52 -6.50 6.61 10.18
C ARG A 52 -6.63 8.05 10.65
N LYS A 53 -7.39 8.84 9.90
CA LYS A 53 -7.85 10.19 10.25
C LYS A 53 -9.28 10.15 10.79
N PRO A 54 -9.78 11.21 11.46
CA PRO A 54 -11.11 11.22 12.05
C PRO A 54 -12.27 10.93 11.09
N ARG A 55 -12.10 11.21 9.79
CA ARG A 55 -13.13 11.02 8.75
C ARG A 55 -12.65 10.22 7.55
N GLU A 56 -11.43 9.69 7.58
CA GLU A 56 -10.79 9.04 6.44
C GLU A 56 -9.87 7.93 6.93
N ILE A 57 -9.86 6.80 6.22
CA ILE A 57 -8.85 5.75 6.40
C ILE A 57 -8.14 5.65 5.06
N LYS A 58 -6.82 5.86 5.07
CA LYS A 58 -5.99 5.87 3.86
C LYS A 58 -4.96 4.76 3.93
N ALA A 59 -4.91 3.93 2.90
CA ALA A 59 -3.82 3.00 2.66
C ALA A 59 -2.94 3.56 1.54
N THR A 60 -1.65 3.72 1.82
CA THR A 60 -0.67 4.24 0.85
C THR A 60 0.38 3.17 0.61
N ILE A 61 0.50 2.75 -0.65
CA ILE A 61 1.61 1.91 -1.10
C ILE A 61 2.69 2.87 -1.59
N GLN A 62 3.86 2.81 -0.97
CA GLN A 62 5.00 3.63 -1.34
C GLN A 62 6.09 2.73 -1.90
N ALA A 63 6.70 3.17 -3.00
CA ALA A 63 7.87 2.55 -3.58
C ALA A 63 9.07 3.48 -3.38
N GLY A 64 10.16 2.96 -2.82
CA GLY A 64 11.40 3.72 -2.60
C GLY A 64 11.77 3.91 -1.13
N GLY A 65 12.89 4.59 -0.91
CA GLY A 65 13.54 4.75 0.39
C GLY A 65 15.07 4.64 0.27
N PRO A 66 15.84 4.73 1.37
CA PRO A 66 17.31 4.65 1.34
C PRO A 66 17.84 3.37 0.69
N ALA A 67 17.04 2.28 0.75
CA ALA A 67 17.35 0.98 0.17
C ALA A 67 17.03 0.87 -1.34
N ALA A 68 16.32 1.83 -1.94
CA ALA A 68 15.98 1.83 -3.36
C ALA A 68 15.96 3.26 -3.96
N PRO A 69 17.11 3.96 -4.01
CA PRO A 69 17.22 5.31 -4.58
C PRO A 69 16.87 5.38 -6.08
N TYR A 70 16.85 4.24 -6.77
CA TYR A 70 16.49 4.12 -8.19
C TYR A 70 14.98 4.11 -8.48
N ALA A 71 14.10 4.05 -7.46
CA ALA A 71 12.65 3.93 -7.64
C ALA A 71 11.98 5.13 -8.33
N LEU A 72 12.60 6.30 -8.27
CA LEU A 72 12.08 7.52 -8.89
C LEU A 72 12.52 7.70 -10.34
N ARG A 73 13.53 6.97 -10.82
CA ARG A 73 14.22 7.29 -12.09
C ARG A 73 13.77 6.45 -13.29
N VAL A 74 12.82 5.52 -13.10
CA VAL A 74 12.42 4.52 -14.12
C VAL A 74 11.12 4.89 -14.84
N HIS A 75 10.41 5.92 -14.40
CA HIS A 75 9.18 6.40 -15.07
C HIS A 75 9.43 7.56 -16.05
N GLU A 76 10.66 8.06 -16.15
CA GLU A 76 10.99 9.23 -16.98
C GLU A 76 11.78 8.87 -18.26
N ASP A 77 12.34 7.66 -18.37
CA ASP A 77 13.15 7.28 -19.54
C ASP A 77 12.75 5.91 -20.12
N ALA A 78 11.99 5.95 -21.22
CA ALA A 78 11.55 4.79 -21.97
C ALA A 78 12.68 4.14 -22.82
N SER A 79 13.88 4.72 -22.86
CA SER A 79 15.01 4.23 -23.64
C SER A 79 15.86 3.18 -22.91
N MET A 80 15.73 3.07 -21.58
CA MET A 80 16.40 2.02 -20.81
C MET A 80 15.68 0.68 -21.00
N ARG A 81 16.07 -0.03 -22.05
CA ARG A 81 15.64 -1.41 -22.31
C ARG A 81 16.02 -2.31 -21.14
N HIS A 82 15.06 -3.16 -20.79
CA HIS A 82 15.11 -4.18 -19.75
C HIS A 82 16.30 -5.11 -19.92
#